data_AF-A0AAX2TKR2-F1
#
_entry.id   AF-A0AAX2TKR2-F1
#
_cell.length_a   1.000
_cell.length_b   1.000
_cell.length_c   1.000
_cell.angle_alpha   90.00
_cell.angle_beta   90.00
_cell.angle_gamma   90.00
#
_symmetry.space_group_name_H-M   'P 1'
#
loop_
_entity.id
_entity.type
_entity.pdbx_description
1 polymer ?
#
loop_
_entity_poly.entity_id
_entity_poly.type
_entity_poly.pdbx_seq_one_letter_code
_entity_poly.pdbx_strand_id
1 'polypeptide(L)'
;SKPLTVAELRAYLAEELLESMIPTHFVCLERMPLTSNSKIDRSSLPEPTADSIQPAHEFAAPSTETEKTLAALWCSLLKVKSIGRHDNFFDLGGESLLVVRAVARMRKMFGVDVQLRNLFERPTVA
;
A
#
# COMPACT_ATOMS: atom_id res chain seq x y z
N SER A 1 2.38 5.00 -30.17
CA SER A 1 1.80 3.92 -29.35
C SER A 1 1.15 4.54 -28.12
N LYS A 2 -0.02 4.06 -27.70
CA LYS A 2 -0.66 4.51 -26.46
C LYS A 2 0.24 4.10 -25.27
N PRO A 3 0.51 4.97 -24.29
CA PRO A 3 1.29 4.59 -23.11
C PRO A 3 0.51 3.53 -22.32
N LEU A 4 1.23 2.51 -21.84
CA LEU A 4 0.67 1.52 -20.92
C LEU A 4 0.26 2.21 -19.62
N THR A 5 -0.91 1.88 -19.13
CA THR A 5 -1.38 2.29 -17.82
C THR A 5 -0.77 1.42 -16.73
N VAL A 6 -0.69 1.94 -15.51
CA VAL A 6 -0.21 1.17 -14.35
C VAL A 6 -1.10 -0.05 -14.08
N ALA A 7 -2.41 0.06 -14.31
CA ALA A 7 -3.34 -1.06 -14.17
C ALA A 7 -3.02 -2.21 -15.13
N GLU A 8 -2.70 -1.90 -16.40
CA GLU A 8 -2.28 -2.89 -17.39
C GLU A 8 -0.95 -3.54 -17.01
N LEU A 9 0.02 -2.77 -16.49
CA LEU A 9 1.30 -3.30 -16.01
C LEU A 9 1.11 -4.24 -14.81
N ARG A 10 0.26 -3.90 -13.84
CA ARG A 10 -0.03 -4.76 -12.69
C ARG A 10 -0.71 -6.05 -13.11
N ALA A 11 -1.72 -5.96 -13.97
CA ALA A 11 -2.45 -7.13 -14.46
C ALA A 11 -1.48 -8.11 -15.14
N TYR A 12 -0.58 -7.60 -15.98
CA TYR A 12 0.46 -8.40 -16.61
C TYR A 12 1.41 -9.06 -15.59
N LEU A 13 1.85 -8.31 -14.57
CA LEU A 13 2.71 -8.88 -13.53
C LEU A 13 1.99 -9.92 -12.66
N ALA A 14 0.68 -9.77 -12.43
CA ALA A 14 -0.12 -10.71 -11.66
C ALA A 14 -0.31 -12.06 -12.35
N GLU A 15 -0.15 -12.12 -13.68
CA GLU A 15 -0.15 -13.39 -14.43
C GLU A 15 1.13 -14.19 -14.22
N GLU A 16 2.25 -13.51 -13.95
CA GLU A 16 3.60 -14.11 -13.92
C GLU A 16 4.22 -14.17 -12.51
N LEU A 17 3.74 -13.35 -11.58
CA LEU A 17 4.31 -13.16 -10.25
C LEU A 17 3.29 -13.43 -9.13
N LEU A 18 3.82 -13.84 -7.98
CA LEU A 18 3.06 -13.84 -6.74
C LEU A 18 2.70 -12.39 -6.34
N GLU A 19 1.55 -12.22 -5.68
CA GLU A 19 1.03 -10.91 -5.26
C GLU A 19 2.06 -10.09 -4.45
N SER A 20 2.84 -10.75 -3.59
CA SER A 20 3.90 -10.12 -2.79
C SER A 20 5.10 -9.60 -3.58
N MET A 21 5.22 -9.96 -4.86
CA MET A 21 6.28 -9.50 -5.76
C MET A 21 5.83 -8.38 -6.69
N ILE A 22 4.53 -8.03 -6.68
CA ILE A 22 3.99 -6.94 -7.48
C ILE A 22 4.34 -5.61 -6.80
N PRO A 23 5.02 -4.67 -7.49
CA PRO A 23 5.40 -3.39 -6.90
C PRO A 23 4.17 -2.59 -6.46
N THR A 24 4.23 -1.93 -5.32
CA THR A 24 3.11 -1.11 -4.82
C THR A 24 3.09 0.28 -5.47
N HIS A 25 4.24 0.76 -5.92
CA HIS A 25 4.41 2.07 -6.55
C HIS A 25 4.92 1.93 -7.99
N PHE A 26 4.31 2.68 -8.90
CA PHE A 26 4.77 2.79 -10.29
C PHE A 26 5.01 4.25 -10.62
N VAL A 27 6.27 4.59 -10.92
CA VAL A 27 6.67 5.96 -11.27
C VAL A 27 7.04 6.00 -12.73
N CYS A 28 6.28 6.76 -13.52
CA CYS A 28 6.59 6.95 -14.94
C CYS A 28 7.70 8.00 -15.08
N LEU A 29 8.78 7.62 -15.77
CA LEU A 29 9.89 8.50 -16.10
C LEU A 29 10.00 8.62 -17.62
N GLU A 30 10.20 9.83 -18.12
CA GLU A 30 10.50 10.03 -19.55
C GLU A 30 11.87 9.44 -19.93
N ARG A 31 12.81 9.43 -18.97
CA ARG A 31 14.15 8.88 -19.13
C ARG A 31 14.70 8.41 -17.79
N MET A 32 15.45 7.31 -17.81
CA MET A 32 16.20 6.86 -16.63
C MET A 32 17.32 7.85 -16.29
N PRO A 33 17.46 8.27 -15.02
CA PRO A 33 18.60 9.08 -14.60
C PRO A 33 19.88 8.25 -14.72
N LEU A 34 20.91 8.84 -15.31
CA LEU A 34 22.20 8.20 -15.53
C LEU A 34 23.31 9.00 -14.84
N THR A 35 24.27 8.29 -14.26
CA THR A 35 25.55 8.82 -13.82
C THR A 35 26.38 9.31 -15.02
N SER A 36 27.44 10.06 -14.76
CA SER A 36 28.42 10.49 -15.79
C SER A 36 29.04 9.32 -16.58
N ASN A 37 29.05 8.11 -16.01
CA ASN A 37 29.52 6.89 -16.66
C ASN A 37 28.38 6.08 -17.32
N SER A 38 27.23 6.72 -17.60
CA SER A 38 26.05 6.12 -18.25
C SER A 38 25.41 4.93 -17.52
N LYS A 39 25.78 4.67 -16.25
CA LYS A 39 25.06 3.73 -15.38
C LYS A 39 23.82 4.38 -14.78
N ILE A 40 22.79 3.61 -14.48
CA ILE A 40 21.59 4.12 -13.78
C ILE A 40 22.00 4.74 -12.43
N ASP A 41 21.61 5.99 -12.24
CA ASP A 41 21.76 6.71 -10.98
C ASP A 41 20.52 6.50 -10.11
N ARG A 42 20.56 5.49 -9.24
CA ARG A 42 19.44 5.15 -8.36
C ARG A 42 19.16 6.22 -7.31
N SER A 43 20.16 6.98 -6.89
CA SER A 43 19.98 8.06 -5.90
C SER A 43 19.22 9.26 -6.45
N SER A 44 19.23 9.42 -7.77
CA SER A 44 18.50 10.48 -8.47
C SER A 44 17.09 10.06 -8.92
N LEU A 45 16.63 8.84 -8.56
CA LEU A 45 15.26 8.46 -8.82
C LEU A 45 14.32 9.30 -7.93
N PRO A 46 13.22 9.84 -8.50
CA PRO A 46 12.25 10.57 -7.69
C PRO A 46 11.61 9.63 -6.67
N GLU A 47 11.33 10.17 -5.48
CA GLU A 47 10.56 9.44 -4.49
C GLU A 47 9.14 9.20 -5.01
N PRO A 48 8.58 8.00 -4.80
CA PRO A 48 7.19 7.74 -5.12
C PRO A 48 6.27 8.72 -4.38
N THR A 49 5.42 9.42 -5.12
CA THR A 49 4.40 10.31 -4.54
C THR A 49 3.11 9.55 -4.26
N ALA A 50 2.17 10.15 -3.54
CA ALA A 50 0.85 9.57 -3.33
C ALA A 50 0.12 9.27 -4.65
N ASP A 51 0.37 10.04 -5.71
CA ASP A 51 -0.19 9.81 -7.05
C ASP A 51 0.49 8.64 -7.79
N SER A 52 1.68 8.22 -7.32
CA SER A 52 2.39 7.03 -7.81
C SER A 52 1.86 5.73 -7.17
N ILE A 53 0.99 5.85 -6.16
CA ILE A 53 0.25 4.76 -5.55
C ILE A 53 -1.00 4.56 -6.37
N GLN A 54 -1.04 3.49 -7.15
CA GLN A 54 -2.29 3.03 -7.74
C GLN A 54 -2.73 1.78 -6.99
N PRO A 55 -3.77 1.87 -6.14
CA PRO A 55 -4.21 0.73 -5.33
C PRO A 55 -4.56 -0.46 -6.22
N ALA A 56 -4.34 -1.68 -5.71
CA ALA A 56 -4.71 -2.92 -6.41
C ALA A 56 -6.21 -2.98 -6.75
N HIS A 57 -7.03 -2.19 -6.03
CA HIS A 57 -8.47 -2.09 -6.18
C HIS A 57 -8.89 -0.62 -6.36
N GLU A 58 -10.00 -0.38 -7.06
CA GLU A 58 -10.64 0.95 -7.05
C GLU A 58 -10.96 1.38 -5.62
N PHE A 59 -10.79 2.67 -5.32
CA PHE A 59 -11.08 3.21 -4.00
C PHE A 59 -12.53 2.93 -3.64
N ALA A 60 -12.74 2.07 -2.64
CA ALA A 60 -14.02 1.80 -2.04
C ALA A 60 -14.00 2.29 -0.59
N ALA A 61 -14.88 3.23 -0.25
CA ALA A 61 -14.90 3.78 1.11
C ALA A 61 -15.27 2.70 2.16
N PRO A 62 -14.73 2.81 3.39
CA PRO A 62 -15.21 2.04 4.54
C PRO A 62 -16.72 2.15 4.71
N SER A 63 -17.40 1.00 4.74
CA SER A 63 -18.85 0.87 4.71
C SER A 63 -19.47 0.69 6.10
N THR A 64 -18.83 -0.08 6.98
CA THR A 64 -19.31 -0.34 8.35
C THR A 64 -18.65 0.59 9.37
N GLU A 65 -19.26 0.76 10.55
CA GLU A 65 -18.66 1.55 11.63
C GLU A 65 -17.31 0.98 12.10
N THR A 66 -17.17 -0.35 12.07
CA THR A 66 -15.91 -1.03 12.37
C THR A 66 -14.85 -0.71 11.31
N GLU A 67 -15.20 -0.82 10.01
CA GLU A 67 -14.29 -0.47 8.91
C GLU A 67 -13.85 0.99 9.00
N LYS A 68 -14.78 1.93 9.26
CA LYS A 68 -14.47 3.37 9.40
C LYS A 68 -13.52 3.62 10.56
N THR A 69 -13.75 2.95 11.69
CA THR A 69 -12.92 3.06 12.90
C THR A 69 -11.51 2.52 12.64
N LEU A 70 -11.40 1.38 11.96
CA LEU A 70 -10.11 0.79 11.58
C LEU A 70 -9.37 1.66 10.58
N ALA A 71 -10.05 2.16 9.55
CA ALA A 71 -9.45 3.05 8.56
C ALA A 71 -8.90 4.34 9.20
N ALA A 72 -9.65 4.95 10.13
CA ALA A 72 -9.17 6.12 10.88
C ALA A 72 -7.93 5.82 11.73
N LEU A 73 -7.91 4.66 12.40
CA LEU A 73 -6.74 4.18 13.15
C LEU A 73 -5.53 4.03 12.23
N TRP A 74 -5.71 3.42 11.06
CA TRP A 74 -4.65 3.18 10.10
C TRP A 74 -4.13 4.48 9.49
N CYS A 75 -4.99 5.43 9.10
CA CYS A 75 -4.58 6.77 8.64
C CYS A 75 -3.66 7.46 9.66
N SER A 76 -3.99 7.37 10.96
CA SER A 76 -3.19 7.95 12.04
C SER A 76 -1.79 7.32 12.16
N LEU A 77 -1.69 6.01 11.94
CA LEU A 77 -0.45 5.24 12.04
C LEU A 77 0.43 5.40 10.80
N LEU A 78 -0.16 5.27 9.61
CA LEU A 78 0.52 5.29 8.31
C LEU A 78 0.75 6.71 7.77
N LYS A 79 0.17 7.73 8.42
CA LYS A 79 0.26 9.15 8.01
C LYS A 79 -0.29 9.42 6.61
N VAL A 80 -1.33 8.69 6.22
CA VAL A 80 -2.07 8.88 4.97
C VAL A 80 -3.40 9.62 5.20
N LYS A 81 -3.92 10.28 4.16
CA LYS A 81 -5.16 11.08 4.26
C LYS A 81 -6.43 10.23 4.33
N SER A 82 -6.48 9.15 3.57
CA SER A 82 -7.65 8.26 3.46
C SER A 82 -7.20 6.84 3.12
N ILE A 83 -7.98 5.87 3.59
CA ILE A 83 -7.80 4.44 3.35
C ILE A 83 -9.13 3.86 2.86
N GLY A 84 -9.08 3.20 1.71
CA GLY A 84 -10.17 2.40 1.17
C GLY A 84 -10.28 1.05 1.88
N ARG A 85 -11.45 0.42 1.79
CA ARG A 85 -11.75 -0.82 2.51
C ARG A 85 -10.91 -2.02 2.08
N HIS A 86 -10.40 -1.99 0.86
CA HIS A 86 -9.57 -3.02 0.24
C HIS A 86 -8.09 -2.63 0.16
N ASP A 87 -7.70 -1.48 0.72
CA ASP A 87 -6.30 -1.09 0.75
C ASP A 87 -5.54 -1.99 1.73
N ASN A 88 -4.41 -2.52 1.26
CA ASN A 88 -3.56 -3.39 2.04
C ASN A 88 -2.65 -2.56 2.96
N PHE A 89 -2.64 -2.89 4.26
CA PHE A 89 -1.82 -2.21 5.28
C PHE A 89 -0.34 -2.12 4.92
N PHE A 90 0.22 -3.20 4.37
CA PHE A 90 1.64 -3.30 4.04
C PHE A 90 1.98 -2.50 2.79
N ASP A 91 1.08 -2.46 1.81
CA ASP A 91 1.26 -1.67 0.59
C ASP A 91 1.31 -0.17 0.86
N LEU A 92 0.63 0.27 1.91
CA LEU A 92 0.61 1.65 2.41
C LEU A 92 1.82 2.01 3.30
N GLY A 93 2.84 1.14 3.38
CA GLY A 93 4.04 1.37 4.19
C GLY A 93 3.93 0.83 5.62
N GLY A 94 2.98 -0.08 5.88
CA GLY A 94 2.87 -0.77 7.15
C GLY A 94 4.06 -1.70 7.40
N GLU A 95 4.86 -1.42 8.42
CA GLU A 95 5.98 -2.28 8.85
C GLU A 95 5.69 -2.97 10.19
N SER A 96 6.53 -3.93 10.58
CA SER A 96 6.34 -4.77 11.76
C SER A 96 6.03 -3.99 13.05
N LEU A 97 6.65 -2.83 13.26
CA LEU A 97 6.38 -1.98 14.43
C LEU A 97 4.99 -1.34 14.38
N LEU A 98 4.52 -0.94 13.20
CA LEU A 98 3.18 -0.39 13.00
C LEU A 98 2.11 -1.45 13.20
N VAL A 99 2.35 -2.70 12.78
CA VAL A 99 1.45 -3.84 13.03
C VAL A 99 1.23 -4.04 14.53
N VAL A 100 2.30 -4.08 15.33
CA VAL A 100 2.20 -4.24 16.79
C VAL A 100 1.38 -3.11 17.42
N ARG A 101 1.60 -1.87 16.98
CA ARG A 101 0.85 -0.69 17.45
C ARG A 101 -0.63 -0.75 17.05
N ALA A 102 -0.92 -1.17 15.81
CA ALA A 102 -2.29 -1.34 15.32
C ALA A 102 -3.04 -2.37 16.16
N VAL A 103 -2.47 -3.56 16.36
CA VAL A 103 -3.09 -4.65 17.13
C VAL A 103 -3.34 -4.26 18.58
N ALA A 104 -2.37 -3.62 19.24
CA ALA A 104 -2.55 -3.13 20.61
C ALA A 104 -3.71 -2.12 20.72
N ARG A 105 -3.85 -1.21 19.74
CA ARG A 105 -4.95 -0.23 19.72
C ARG A 105 -6.30 -0.88 19.40
N MET A 106 -6.36 -1.82 18.45
CA MET A 106 -7.58 -2.57 18.14
C MET A 106 -8.11 -3.32 19.37
N ARG A 107 -7.23 -4.01 20.11
CA ARG A 107 -7.58 -4.69 21.36
C ARG A 107 -8.21 -3.73 22.37
N LYS A 108 -7.61 -2.55 22.55
CA LYS A 108 -8.11 -1.52 23.48
C LYS A 108 -9.45 -0.93 23.04
N MET A 109 -9.64 -0.69 21.75
CA MET A 109 -10.83 -0.02 21.21
C MET A 109 -12.05 -0.93 21.16
N PHE A 110 -11.86 -2.20 20.77
CA PHE A 110 -12.95 -3.14 20.56
C PHE A 110 -13.13 -4.13 21.70
N GLY A 111 -12.20 -4.21 22.65
CA GLY A 111 -12.27 -5.16 23.77
C GLY A 111 -12.15 -6.62 23.34
N VAL A 112 -11.61 -6.89 22.15
CA VAL A 112 -11.43 -8.24 21.60
C VAL A 112 -9.96 -8.63 21.55
N ASP A 113 -9.65 -9.92 21.67
CA ASP A 113 -8.29 -10.42 21.46
C ASP A 113 -8.00 -10.59 19.97
N VAL A 114 -7.44 -9.55 19.36
CA VAL A 114 -6.92 -9.62 17.99
C VAL A 114 -5.49 -10.16 18.03
N GLN A 115 -5.20 -11.26 17.34
CA GLN A 115 -3.82 -11.77 17.24
C GLN A 115 -3.06 -11.03 16.14
N LEU A 116 -1.72 -10.96 16.28
CA LEU A 116 -0.85 -10.34 15.29
C LEU A 116 -1.01 -10.99 13.91
N ARG A 117 -1.16 -12.33 13.88
CA ARG A 117 -1.31 -13.11 12.64
C ARG A 117 -2.52 -12.68 11.80
N ASN A 118 -3.59 -12.21 12.44
CA ASN A 118 -4.81 -11.82 11.74
C ASN A 118 -4.56 -10.66 10.78
N LEU A 119 -3.70 -9.70 11.15
CA LEU A 119 -3.38 -8.57 10.26
C LEU A 119 -2.50 -8.99 9.09
N PHE A 120 -1.68 -10.04 9.25
CA PHE A 120 -0.90 -10.60 8.16
C PHE A 120 -1.75 -11.45 7.20
N GLU A 121 -2.71 -12.22 7.73
CA GLU A 121 -3.62 -13.05 6.94
C GLU A 121 -4.71 -12.22 6.23
N ARG A 122 -5.13 -11.12 6.86
CA ARG A 122 -6.18 -10.22 6.36
C ARG A 122 -5.73 -8.77 6.51
N PRO A 123 -4.87 -8.28 5.59
CA PRO A 123 -4.25 -6.96 5.69
C PRO A 123 -5.15 -5.82 5.20
N THR A 124 -6.47 -6.02 5.11
CA THR A 124 -7.46 -5.02 4.70
C THR A 124 -8.43 -4.75 5.84
N VAL A 125 -9.16 -3.63 5.78
CA VAL A 125 -10.18 -3.33 6.81
C VAL A 125 -11.52 -4.04 6.57
N ALA A 126 -11.76 -4.56 5.36
CA ALA A 126 -12.96 -5.34 4.97
C ALA A 126 -13.01 -6.78 5.50
#